data_AF-A0A085MRV7-F1
#
_entry.id   AF-A0A085MRV7-F1
#
_cell.length_a   1.000
_cell.length_b   1.000
_cell.length_c   1.000
_cell.angle_alpha   90.00
_cell.angle_beta   90.00
_cell.angle_gamma   90.00
#
_symmetry.space_group_name_H-M   'P 1'
#
loop_
_entity.id
_entity.type
_entity.pdbx_description
1 polymer ?
#
loop_
_entity_poly.entity_id
_entity_poly.type
_entity_poly.pdbx_seq_one_letter_code
_entity_poly.pdbx_strand_id
1 'polypeptide(L)'
;MTASFRELCTRLSDEDTAIRFLQEKGILHQQRLCTRGHAMKLTVERNGKAPRWRCRKAECKTEVSLRTGTWFEGLKLDFRTAVLFIYSWSNDYCSTKFCSKE
;
A
#
# COMPACT_ATOMS: atom_id res chain seq x y z
N MET A 1 -17.67 7.80 -12.35
CA MET A 1 -16.54 8.25 -13.19
C MET A 1 -15.35 7.36 -12.90
N THR A 2 -14.90 6.59 -13.89
CA THR A 2 -13.66 5.84 -13.81
C THR A 2 -12.51 6.83 -13.89
N ALA A 3 -11.64 6.88 -12.87
CA ALA A 3 -10.47 7.75 -12.91
C ALA A 3 -9.57 7.33 -14.08
N SER A 4 -9.01 8.28 -14.83
CA SER A 4 -8.03 7.99 -15.89
C SER A 4 -6.69 7.53 -15.31
N PHE A 5 -5.81 6.97 -16.12
CA PHE A 5 -4.48 6.56 -15.66
C PHE A 5 -3.69 7.77 -15.14
N ARG A 6 -3.78 8.91 -15.83
CA ARG A 6 -3.12 10.16 -15.43
C ARG A 6 -3.65 10.68 -14.09
N GLU A 7 -4.96 10.64 -13.88
CA GLU A 7 -5.57 11.01 -12.61
C GLU A 7 -5.11 10.09 -11.48
N LEU A 8 -5.04 8.78 -11.72
CA LEU A 8 -4.56 7.82 -10.74
C LEU A 8 -3.09 8.06 -10.38
N CYS A 9 -2.24 8.32 -11.37
CA CYS A 9 -0.83 8.66 -11.15
C CYS A 9 -0.65 9.93 -10.33
N THR A 10 -1.53 10.92 -10.55
CA THR A 10 -1.51 12.19 -9.81
C THR A 10 -1.99 12.01 -8.37
N ARG A 11 -3.04 11.21 -8.17
CA ARG A 11 -3.58 10.88 -6.84
C ARG A 11 -2.62 10.04 -6.01
N LEU A 12 -1.90 9.12 -6.65
CA LEU A 12 -0.90 8.24 -6.04
C LEU A 12 0.49 8.80 -6.31
N SER A 13 0.76 9.99 -5.79
CA SER A 13 2.03 10.69 -6.00
C SER A 13 3.23 10.01 -5.35
N ASP A 14 3.00 9.24 -4.28
CA ASP A 14 4.02 8.66 -3.42
C ASP A 14 3.54 7.37 -2.74
N GLU A 15 4.44 6.69 -2.02
CA GLU A 15 4.09 5.47 -1.30
C GLU A 15 3.08 5.71 -0.16
N ASP A 16 3.10 6.87 0.51
CA ASP A 16 2.19 7.16 1.62
C ASP A 16 0.73 7.26 1.13
N THR A 17 0.51 7.92 0.00
CA THR A 17 -0.80 8.00 -0.67
C THR A 17 -1.25 6.62 -1.17
N ALA A 18 -0.36 5.80 -1.72
CA ALA A 18 -0.67 4.42 -2.11
C ALA A 18 -1.03 3.53 -0.91
N ILE A 19 -0.30 3.63 0.20
CA ILE A 19 -0.61 2.90 1.44
C ILE A 19 -2.01 3.26 1.94
N ARG A 20 -2.33 4.56 2.04
CA ARG A 20 -3.66 5.02 2.47
C ARG A 20 -4.77 4.50 1.56
N PHE A 21 -4.56 4.58 0.24
CA PHE A 21 -5.52 4.06 -0.73
C PHE A 21 -5.77 2.55 -0.55
N LEU A 22 -4.72 1.74 -0.39
CA LEU A 22 -4.84 0.30 -0.18
C LEU A 22 -5.47 -0.03 1.19
N GLN A 23 -5.25 0.80 2.21
CA GLN A 23 -5.91 0.70 3.51
C GLN A 23 -7.41 0.99 3.41
N GLU A 24 -7.81 2.04 2.70
CA GLU A 24 -9.22 2.35 2.43
C GLU A 24 -9.93 1.23 1.67
N LYS A 25 -9.21 0.52 0.79
CA LYS A 25 -9.71 -0.64 0.06
C LYS A 25 -9.66 -1.95 0.85
N GLY A 26 -9.13 -1.95 2.07
CA GLY A 26 -9.04 -3.15 2.92
C GLY A 26 -7.98 -4.17 2.48
N ILE A 27 -7.12 -3.83 1.52
CA ILE A 27 -6.03 -4.69 1.06
C ILE A 27 -4.87 -4.65 2.07
N LEU A 28 -4.61 -3.46 2.62
CA LEU A 28 -3.72 -3.29 3.76
C LEU A 28 -4.54 -3.09 5.04
N HIS A 29 -4.01 -3.58 6.15
CA HIS A 29 -4.60 -3.36 7.46
C HIS A 29 -4.66 -1.87 7.78
N GLN A 30 -5.82 -1.36 8.20
CA GLN A 30 -5.94 0.01 8.74
C GLN A 30 -5.44 0.12 10.18
N GLN A 31 -5.56 -0.97 10.93
CA GLN A 31 -5.19 -1.07 12.33
C GLN A 31 -4.64 -2.47 12.61
N ARG A 32 -3.75 -2.59 13.59
CA ARG A 32 -3.23 -3.87 14.06
C ARG A 32 -3.05 -3.89 15.57
N LEU A 33 -3.22 -5.09 16.12
CA LEU A 33 -2.84 -5.42 17.48
C LEU A 33 -1.54 -6.23 17.47
N CYS A 34 -0.70 -6.04 18.48
CA CYS A 34 0.44 -6.93 18.70
C CYS A 34 -0.02 -8.27 19.29
N THR A 35 0.90 -9.22 19.45
CA THR A 35 0.63 -10.53 20.06
C THR A 35 0.13 -10.45 21.51
N ARG A 36 0.29 -9.30 22.17
CA ARG A 36 -0.24 -9.01 23.52
C ARG A 36 -1.54 -8.19 23.51
N GLY A 37 -2.15 -7.98 22.34
CA GLY A 37 -3.42 -7.25 22.22
C GLY A 37 -3.32 -5.73 22.23
N HIS A 38 -2.12 -5.14 22.25
CA HIS A 38 -1.96 -3.68 22.23
C HIS A 38 -2.09 -3.11 20.81
N ALA A 39 -2.76 -1.96 20.68
CA ALA A 39 -2.78 -1.21 19.43
C ALA A 39 -1.37 -0.82 18.98
N MET A 40 -1.09 -1.05 17.69
CA MET A 40 0.18 -0.72 17.05
C MET A 40 0.05 0.56 16.22
N LYS A 41 1.15 1.29 16.09
CA LYS A 41 1.22 2.46 15.20
C LYS A 41 2.01 2.13 13.94
N LEU A 42 1.42 2.43 12.78
CA LEU A 42 2.14 2.36 11.51
C LEU A 42 3.22 3.43 11.48
N THR A 43 4.44 3.01 11.15
CA THR A 43 5.59 3.89 10.94
C THR A 43 6.04 3.73 9.50
N VAL A 44 5.94 4.82 8.74
CA VAL A 44 6.52 4.96 7.40
C VAL A 44 7.73 5.88 7.53
N GLU A 45 8.93 5.37 7.31
CA GLU A 45 10.15 6.15 7.42
C GLU A 45 10.61 6.63 6.05
N ARG A 46 11.04 7.90 5.95
CA ARG A 46 11.56 8.47 4.69
C ARG A 46 13.01 8.07 4.38
N ASN A 47 13.65 7.29 5.25
CA ASN A 47 15.04 6.86 5.11
C ASN A 47 15.20 5.51 4.37
N GLY A 48 14.18 5.10 3.61
CA GLY A 48 14.19 3.85 2.85
C GLY A 48 13.90 2.59 3.66
N LYS A 49 13.60 2.69 4.97
CA LYS A 49 13.14 1.53 5.72
C LYS A 49 11.71 1.17 5.36
N ALA A 50 11.47 -0.13 5.21
CA ALA A 50 10.15 -0.67 4.92
C ALA A 50 9.11 -0.22 5.97
N PRO A 51 7.90 0.14 5.54
CA PRO A 51 6.79 0.46 6.44
C PRO A 51 6.49 -0.71 7.39
N ARG A 52 6.30 -0.39 8.67
CA ARG A 52 6.05 -1.39 9.70
C ARG A 52 5.13 -0.91 10.81
N TRP A 53 4.37 -1.84 11.35
CA TRP A 53 3.60 -1.64 12.57
C TRP A 53 4.53 -1.84 13.76
N ARG A 54 4.51 -0.89 14.69
CA ARG A 54 5.29 -0.95 15.93
C ARG A 54 4.38 -0.79 17.14
N CYS A 55 4.50 -1.69 18.11
CA CYS A 55 3.94 -1.45 19.44
C CYS A 55 4.85 -0.46 20.18
N ARG A 56 4.26 0.56 20.82
CA ARG A 56 5.02 1.62 21.52
C ARG A 56 5.11 1.43 23.03
N LYS A 57 4.52 0.36 23.56
CA LYS A 57 4.59 0.01 24.98
C LYS A 57 6.02 -0.42 25.31
N ALA A 58 6.62 0.11 26.38
CA ALA A 58 8.03 -0.11 26.70
C ALA A 58 8.37 -1.60 26.89
N GLU A 59 7.42 -2.34 27.46
CA GLU A 59 7.44 -3.77 27.70
C GLU A 59 7.15 -4.63 26.46
N CYS A 60 6.69 -4.03 25.36
CA CYS A 60 6.30 -4.70 24.12
C CYS A 60 7.02 -4.10 22.92
N LYS A 61 8.14 -4.71 22.53
CA LYS A 61 8.99 -4.29 21.41
C LYS A 61 8.63 -4.95 20.08
N THR A 62 7.38 -5.42 19.96
CA THR A 62 6.92 -6.14 18.76
C THR A 62 6.83 -5.20 17.57
N GLU A 63 7.41 -5.63 16.46
CA GLU A 63 7.32 -4.98 15.15
C GLU A 63 6.89 -6.02 14.12
N VAL A 64 6.01 -5.63 13.21
CA VAL A 64 5.60 -6.47 12.08
C VAL A 64 5.55 -5.63 10.82
N SER A 65 5.97 -6.21 9.70
CA SER A 65 5.90 -5.51 8.41
C SER A 65 4.46 -5.10 8.10
N LEU A 66 4.29 -3.97 7.41
CA LEU A 66 2.98 -3.59 6.85
C LEU A 66 2.43 -4.67 5.91
N ARG A 67 3.32 -5.46 5.29
CA ARG A 67 3.00 -6.51 4.32
C ARG A 67 2.50 -7.81 4.96
N THR A 68 2.86 -8.09 6.21
CA THR A 68 2.59 -9.38 6.87
C THR A 68 1.09 -9.66 6.96
N GLY A 69 0.65 -10.85 6.54
CA GLY A 69 -0.75 -11.24 6.51
C GLY A 69 -1.60 -10.48 5.50
N THR A 70 -1.00 -9.94 4.43
CA THR A 70 -1.70 -9.32 3.30
C THR A 70 -1.25 -9.96 2.00
N TRP A 71 -1.90 -9.62 0.89
CA TRP A 71 -1.47 -10.05 -0.45
C TRP A 71 -0.03 -9.62 -0.81
N PHE A 72 0.52 -8.62 -0.11
CA PHE A 72 1.89 -8.15 -0.29
C PHE A 72 2.95 -8.94 0.48
N GLU A 73 2.57 -9.96 1.25
CA GLU A 73 3.51 -10.77 2.02
C GLU A 73 4.52 -11.47 1.12
N GLY A 74 5.81 -11.37 1.48
CA GLY A 74 6.92 -11.89 0.66
C GLY A 74 7.25 -11.07 -0.59
N LEU A 75 6.40 -10.14 -1.01
CA LEU A 75 6.65 -9.28 -2.18
C LEU A 75 7.53 -8.08 -1.83
N LYS A 76 8.49 -7.79 -2.71
CA LYS A 76 9.35 -6.58 -2.64
C LYS A 76 8.82 -5.41 -3.48
N LEU A 77 7.62 -5.55 -4.07
CA LEU A 77 7.02 -4.57 -4.95
C LEU A 77 6.49 -3.36 -4.17
N ASP A 78 6.82 -2.15 -4.63
CA ASP A 78 6.27 -0.90 -4.09
C ASP A 78 4.75 -0.85 -4.21
N PHE A 79 4.08 -0.25 -3.23
CA PHE A 79 2.62 -0.24 -3.17
C PHE A 79 2.01 0.57 -4.32
N ARG A 80 2.61 1.71 -4.64
CA ARG A 80 2.20 2.55 -5.79
C ARG A 80 2.32 1.77 -7.08
N THR A 81 3.46 1.11 -7.31
CA THR A 81 3.71 0.32 -8.52
C THR A 81 2.71 -0.80 -8.65
N ALA A 82 2.37 -1.49 -7.56
CA ALA A 82 1.36 -2.54 -7.58
C ALA A 82 -0.02 -2.00 -8.00
N VAL A 83 -0.45 -0.86 -7.44
CA VAL A 83 -1.75 -0.27 -7.79
C VAL A 83 -1.80 0.16 -9.26
N LEU A 84 -0.74 0.83 -9.74
CA LEU A 84 -0.66 1.24 -11.15
C LEU A 84 -0.63 0.03 -12.09
N PHE A 85 0.11 -1.02 -11.74
CA PHE A 85 0.15 -2.25 -12.50
C PHE A 85 -1.23 -2.91 -12.61
N ILE A 86 -1.94 -3.06 -11.48
CA ILE A 86 -3.29 -3.64 -11.46
C ILE A 86 -4.26 -2.81 -12.29
N TYR A 87 -4.19 -1.48 -12.19
CA TYR A 87 -5.04 -0.60 -12.99
C TYR A 87 -4.76 -0.77 -14.48
N SER A 88 -3.48 -0.70 -14.88
CA SER A 88 -3.08 -0.83 -16.28
C SER A 88 -3.50 -2.19 -16.85
N TRP A 89 -3.31 -3.26 -16.08
CA TRP A 89 -3.74 -4.60 -16.46
C TRP A 89 -5.27 -4.69 -16.61
N SER A 90 -6.02 -4.15 -15.66
CA SER A 90 -7.50 -4.20 -15.66
C SER A 90 -8.15 -3.38 -16.78
N ASN A 91 -7.42 -2.44 -17.37
CA ASN A 91 -7.92 -1.55 -18.43
C ASN A 91 -7.27 -1.83 -19.80
N ASP A 92 -6.61 -2.97 -19.97
CA ASP A 92 -5.95 -3.39 -21.22
C ASP A 92 -4.88 -2.40 -21.74
N TYR A 93 -4.20 -1.68 -20.84
CA TYR A 93 -3.05 -0.81 -21.19
C TYR A 93 -1.83 -1.61 -21.68
N CYS A 94 -1.91 -2.94 -21.69
CA CYS A 94 -0.95 -3.81 -22.35
C CYS A 94 -1.11 -3.84 -23.89
N SER A 95 -2.10 -3.14 -24.45
CA SER A 95 -2.38 -3.06 -25.89
C SER A 95 -2.51 -1.62 -26.37
N THR A 96 -2.28 -1.35 -27.66
CA THR A 96 -2.43 0.00 -28.26
C THR A 96 -3.86 0.53 -28.24
N LYS A 97 -4.85 -0.30 -27.91
CA LYS A 97 -6.27 0.09 -27.81
C LYS A 97 -6.54 1.11 -26.70
N PHE A 98 -5.64 1.28 -25.75
CA PHE A 98 -5.80 2.28 -24.70
C PHE A 98 -5.60 3.71 -25.22
N CYS A 99 -4.81 3.92 -26.28
CA CYS A 99 -4.46 5.26 -26.79
C CYS A 99 -5.67 6.11 -27.21
N SER A 100 -6.83 5.50 -27.46
CA SER A 100 -8.06 6.22 -27.80
C SER A 100 -8.91 6.61 -26.58
N LYS A 101 -8.52 6.18 -25.37
CA LYS A 101 -9.26 6.38 -24.11
C LYS A 101 -8.61 7.40 -23.16
N GLU A 102 -7.39 7.84 -23.47
CA GLU A 102 -6.63 8.90 -22.78
C GLU A 102 -6.47 10.10 -23.72
#